data_AF-A0A9D8YFE6-F1
#
_entry.id   AF-A0A9D8YFE6-F1
#
_cell.length_a   1.000
_cell.length_b   1.000
_cell.length_c   1.000
_cell.angle_alpha   90.00
_cell.angle_beta   90.00
_cell.angle_gamma   90.00
#
_symmetry.space_group_name_H-M   'P 1'
#
loop_
_entity.id
_entity.type
_entity.pdbx_description
1 polymer ?
#
loop_
_entity_poly.entity_id
_entity_poly.type
_entity_poly.pdbx_seq_one_letter_code
_entity_poly.pdbx_strand_id
1 'polypeptide(L)'
;MVALLRKSSILFALGAFGGLITAFAIWLAGLAGVTALFGVAIAPELTPQFIYPKLVWGGIWGWLGFLPIIVTGWWQRGIVVSIIPAAAAWFYFLPSDGAGLLGLSLGLLTPVVVLGFTLIWGLVTEGLAEMCGVYTPRSA
;
A
#
# COMPACT_ATOMS: atom_id res chain seq x y z
N MET A 1 25.33 -9.46 -8.47
CA MET A 1 24.33 -10.30 -7.80
C MET A 1 23.99 -9.84 -6.37
N VAL A 2 24.98 -9.66 -5.48
CA VAL A 2 24.75 -9.26 -4.06
C VAL A 2 24.00 -7.92 -3.92
N ALA A 3 24.32 -6.91 -4.73
CA ALA A 3 23.65 -5.60 -4.67
C ALA A 3 22.16 -5.66 -5.04
N LEU A 4 21.79 -6.49 -6.01
CA LEU A 4 20.41 -6.68 -6.43
C LEU A 4 19.59 -7.38 -5.34
N LEU A 5 20.13 -8.46 -4.77
CA LEU A 5 19.50 -9.19 -3.66
C LEU A 5 19.29 -8.27 -2.46
N ARG A 6 20.32 -7.49 -2.07
CA ARG A 6 20.21 -6.52 -0.98
C ARG A 6 19.10 -5.50 -1.25
N LYS A 7 19.07 -4.89 -2.44
CA LYS A 7 18.04 -3.90 -2.79
C LYS A 7 16.65 -4.52 -2.80
N SER A 8 16.52 -5.74 -3.32
CA SER A 8 15.26 -6.48 -3.33
C SER A 8 14.74 -6.79 -1.94
N SER A 9 15.61 -7.29 -1.04
CA SER A 9 15.24 -7.56 0.36
C SER A 9 14.84 -6.29 1.11
N ILE A 10 15.53 -5.17 0.88
CA ILE A 10 15.17 -3.87 1.47
C ILE A 10 13.79 -3.44 0.96
N LEU A 11 13.58 -3.38 -0.36
CA LEU A 11 12.29 -2.96 -0.93
C LEU A 11 11.13 -3.85 -0.46
N PHE A 12 11.34 -5.16 -0.37
CA PHE A 12 10.34 -6.07 0.18
C PHE A 12 10.04 -5.77 1.66
N ALA A 13 11.07 -5.61 2.50
CA ALA A 13 10.89 -5.33 3.92
C ALA A 13 10.17 -3.98 4.16
N LEU A 14 10.54 -2.95 3.39
CA LEU A 14 9.91 -1.64 3.45
C LEU A 14 8.45 -1.67 2.98
N GLY A 15 8.18 -2.37 1.87
CA GLY A 15 6.81 -2.57 1.38
C GLY A 15 5.94 -3.36 2.35
N ALA A 16 6.50 -4.39 3.00
CA ALA A 16 5.80 -5.18 4.01
C ALA A 16 5.48 -4.33 5.25
N PHE A 17 6.42 -3.49 5.69
CA PHE A 17 6.19 -2.54 6.76
C PHE A 17 5.12 -1.49 6.39
N GLY A 18 5.15 -0.96 5.17
CA GLY A 18 4.08 -0.12 4.64
C GLY A 18 2.72 -0.82 4.71
N GLY A 19 2.69 -2.12 4.38
CA GLY A 19 1.47 -2.93 4.41
C GLY A 19 0.92 -3.10 5.84
N LEU A 20 1.82 -3.25 6.81
CA LEU A 20 1.48 -3.28 8.23
C LEU A 20 0.89 -1.94 8.70
N ILE A 21 1.50 -0.82 8.32
CA ILE A 21 0.98 0.52 8.64
C ILE A 21 -0.40 0.72 8.02
N THR A 22 -0.63 0.28 6.79
CA THR A 22 -1.95 0.33 6.16
C THR A 22 -2.97 -0.55 6.88
N ALA A 23 -2.57 -1.75 7.36
CA ALA A 23 -3.45 -2.59 8.16
C ALA A 23 -3.92 -1.86 9.43
N PHE A 24 -2.99 -1.24 10.16
CA PHE A 24 -3.32 -0.45 11.34
C PHE A 24 -4.17 0.78 11.01
N ALA A 25 -3.89 1.48 9.92
CA ALA A 25 -4.68 2.62 9.48
C ALA A 25 -6.13 2.23 9.18
N ILE A 26 -6.35 1.10 8.48
CA ILE A 26 -7.69 0.58 8.18
C ILE A 26 -8.41 0.17 9.46
N TRP A 27 -7.73 -0.57 10.34
CA TRP A 27 -8.30 -1.01 11.61
C TRP A 27 -8.69 0.18 12.49
N LEU A 28 -7.81 1.16 12.64
CA LEU A 28 -8.07 2.37 13.43
C LEU A 28 -9.22 3.20 12.83
N ALA A 29 -9.29 3.33 11.50
CA ALA A 29 -10.39 3.99 10.81
C ALA A 29 -11.73 3.27 11.01
N GLY A 30 -11.72 1.93 11.04
CA GLY A 30 -12.88 1.11 11.37
C GLY A 30 -13.33 1.30 12.82
N LEU A 31 -12.40 1.23 13.78
CA LEU A 31 -12.68 1.45 15.21
C LEU A 31 -13.21 2.87 15.50
N ALA A 32 -12.65 3.88 14.85
CA ALA A 32 -13.07 5.28 15.01
C ALA A 32 -14.36 5.61 14.23
N GLY A 33 -14.92 4.66 13.47
CA GLY A 33 -16.10 4.87 12.64
C GLY A 33 -15.88 5.80 11.45
N VAL A 34 -14.63 6.11 11.08
CA VAL A 34 -14.29 7.03 9.97
C VAL A 34 -14.80 6.48 8.65
N THR A 35 -14.65 5.18 8.41
CA THR A 35 -15.18 4.51 7.21
C THR A 35 -16.72 4.60 7.16
N ALA A 36 -17.38 4.45 8.32
CA ALA A 36 -18.83 4.61 8.44
C ALA A 36 -19.29 6.06 8.17
N LEU A 37 -18.51 7.08 8.55
CA LEU A 37 -18.79 8.48 8.20
C LEU A 37 -18.81 8.71 6.69
N PHE A 38 -17.99 7.97 5.94
CA PHE A 38 -17.99 7.98 4.47
C PHE A 38 -19.06 7.06 3.85
N GLY A 39 -19.93 6.44 4.66
CA GLY A 39 -20.92 5.47 4.21
C GLY A 39 -20.29 4.17 3.69
N VAL A 40 -19.08 3.83 4.16
CA VAL A 40 -18.31 2.67 3.72
C VAL A 40 -18.25 1.62 4.81
N ALA A 41 -18.75 0.41 4.52
CA ALA A 41 -18.77 -0.72 5.45
C ALA A 41 -17.41 -1.46 5.53
N ILE A 42 -16.36 -0.77 5.99
CA ILE A 42 -15.03 -1.36 6.23
C ILE A 42 -14.70 -1.22 7.72
N ALA A 43 -14.88 -2.29 8.49
CA ALA A 43 -14.53 -2.35 9.91
C ALA A 43 -13.94 -3.73 10.25
N PRO A 44 -12.73 -4.05 9.77
CA PRO A 44 -12.12 -5.34 10.03
C PRO A 44 -11.60 -5.43 11.46
N GLU A 45 -11.71 -6.62 12.06
CA GLU A 45 -11.01 -6.94 13.29
C GLU A 45 -9.52 -7.14 13.03
N LEU A 46 -8.68 -6.83 14.03
CA LEU A 46 -7.24 -6.97 13.95
C LEU A 46 -6.83 -8.44 14.12
N THR A 47 -7.10 -9.25 13.09
CA THR A 47 -6.82 -10.69 13.07
C THR A 47 -5.57 -11.00 12.24
N PRO A 48 -4.89 -12.14 12.50
CA PRO A 48 -3.81 -12.60 11.63
C PRO A 48 -4.24 -12.73 10.16
N GLN A 49 -5.48 -13.14 9.91
CA GLN A 49 -6.06 -13.28 8.56
C GLN A 49 -6.18 -11.93 7.85
N PHE A 50 -6.39 -10.84 8.59
CA PHE A 50 -6.44 -9.48 8.04
C PHE A 50 -5.06 -8.87 7.80
N ILE A 51 -4.11 -9.12 8.73
CA ILE A 51 -2.76 -8.54 8.70
C ILE A 51 -1.85 -9.27 7.70
N TYR A 52 -1.89 -10.60 7.69
CA TYR A 52 -0.94 -11.42 6.92
C TYR A 52 -0.95 -11.11 5.42
N PRO A 53 -2.11 -11.02 4.73
CA PRO A 53 -2.14 -10.64 3.32
C PRO A 53 -1.56 -9.25 3.07
N LYS A 54 -1.74 -8.29 4.00
CA LYS A 54 -1.23 -6.91 3.84
C LYS A 54 0.28 -6.84 3.97
N LEU A 55 0.88 -7.62 4.86
CA LEU A 55 2.33 -7.77 4.94
C LEU A 55 2.89 -8.36 3.64
N VAL A 56 2.33 -9.48 3.18
CA VAL A 56 2.84 -10.21 2.01
C VAL A 56 2.66 -9.39 0.73
N TRP A 57 1.45 -8.92 0.46
CA TRP A 57 1.18 -8.09 -0.71
C TRP A 57 1.89 -6.75 -0.64
N GLY A 58 1.96 -6.12 0.55
CA GLY A 58 2.74 -4.91 0.74
C GLY A 58 4.21 -5.10 0.36
N GLY A 59 4.82 -6.22 0.76
CA GLY A 59 6.19 -6.55 0.39
C GLY A 59 6.38 -6.79 -1.10
N ILE A 60 5.46 -7.54 -1.74
CA ILE A 60 5.47 -7.78 -3.20
C ILE A 60 5.38 -6.46 -3.96
N TRP A 61 4.45 -5.58 -3.57
CA TRP A 61 4.31 -4.26 -4.20
C TRP A 61 5.51 -3.35 -3.91
N GLY A 62 6.29 -3.60 -2.85
CA GLY A 62 7.53 -2.86 -2.58
C GLY A 62 8.55 -2.95 -3.72
N TRP A 63 8.52 -4.01 -4.52
CA TRP A 63 9.38 -4.14 -5.71
C TRP A 63 9.04 -3.16 -6.83
N LEU A 64 7.92 -2.45 -6.77
CA LEU A 64 7.65 -1.32 -7.67
C LEU A 64 8.73 -0.23 -7.55
N GLY A 65 9.48 -0.17 -6.43
CA GLY A 65 10.65 0.70 -6.30
C GLY A 65 11.80 0.39 -7.27
N PHE A 66 11.77 -0.75 -7.99
CA PHE A 66 12.68 -1.01 -9.10
C PHE A 66 12.31 -0.31 -10.39
N LEU A 67 11.06 0.15 -10.54
CA LEU A 67 10.61 0.79 -11.76
C LEU A 67 11.37 2.10 -12.00
N PRO A 68 11.71 2.41 -13.26
CA PRO A 68 12.33 3.68 -13.63
C PRO A 68 11.28 4.80 -13.63
N ILE A 69 10.88 5.23 -12.43
CA ILE A 69 9.91 6.32 -12.26
C ILE A 69 10.62 7.66 -12.50
N ILE A 70 10.05 8.49 -13.37
CA ILE A 70 10.62 9.76 -13.84
C ILE A 70 10.61 10.85 -12.74
N VAL A 71 9.78 10.69 -11.71
CA VAL A 71 9.68 11.66 -10.61
C VAL A 71 10.78 11.46 -9.57
N THR A 72 11.31 12.58 -9.06
CA THR A 72 12.49 12.60 -8.18
C THR A 72 12.13 12.65 -6.69
N GLY A 73 10.99 13.25 -6.32
CA GLY A 73 10.59 13.35 -4.92
C GLY A 73 10.01 12.03 -4.38
N TRP A 74 10.46 11.59 -3.20
CA TRP A 74 9.95 10.38 -2.52
C TRP A 74 8.42 10.38 -2.38
N TRP A 75 7.81 11.55 -2.11
CA TRP A 75 6.36 11.68 -1.96
C TRP A 75 5.63 11.53 -3.30
N GLN A 76 6.20 12.05 -4.39
CA GLN A 76 5.67 11.89 -5.76
C GLN A 76 5.77 10.43 -6.18
N ARG A 77 6.90 9.78 -5.90
CA ARG A 77 7.08 8.34 -6.13
C ARG A 77 6.04 7.55 -5.34
N GLY A 78 5.82 7.87 -4.07
CA GLY A 78 4.81 7.23 -3.23
C GLY A 78 3.42 7.31 -3.83
N ILE A 79 3.01 8.49 -4.31
CA ILE A 79 1.72 8.68 -5.00
C ILE A 79 1.64 7.81 -6.25
N VAL A 80 2.64 7.87 -7.13
CA VAL A 80 2.65 7.13 -8.40
C VAL A 80 2.62 5.62 -8.16
N VAL A 81 3.45 5.12 -7.25
CA VAL A 81 3.57 3.70 -6.93
C VAL A 81 2.30 3.14 -6.30
N SER A 82 1.55 3.97 -5.55
CA SER A 82 0.28 3.57 -4.90
C SER A 82 -0.88 3.31 -5.88
N ILE A 83 -0.79 3.81 -7.11
CA ILE A 83 -1.86 3.64 -8.12
C ILE A 83 -1.99 2.16 -8.53
N ILE A 84 -0.87 1.44 -8.61
CA ILE A 84 -0.86 0.03 -9.01
C ILE A 84 -1.59 -0.87 -7.98
N PRO A 85 -1.25 -0.85 -6.67
CA PRO A 85 -2.00 -1.60 -5.69
C PRO A 85 -3.45 -1.09 -5.51
N ALA A 86 -3.73 0.20 -5.75
CA ALA A 86 -5.11 0.70 -5.78
C ALA A 86 -5.92 0.06 -6.90
N ALA A 87 -5.37 0.01 -8.11
CA ALA A 87 -5.99 -0.67 -9.24
C ALA A 87 -6.21 -2.16 -8.95
N ALA A 88 -5.21 -2.85 -8.40
CA ALA A 88 -5.36 -4.24 -7.99
C ALA A 88 -6.47 -4.42 -6.94
N ALA A 89 -6.57 -3.51 -5.96
CA ALA A 89 -7.64 -3.54 -4.97
C ALA A 89 -9.03 -3.40 -5.62
N TRP A 90 -9.20 -2.42 -6.51
CA TRP A 90 -10.48 -2.13 -7.15
C TRP A 90 -10.96 -3.18 -8.16
N PHE A 91 -10.02 -3.75 -8.92
CA PHE A 91 -10.34 -4.62 -10.06
C PHE A 91 -10.17 -6.11 -9.77
N TYR A 92 -9.45 -6.47 -8.71
CA TYR A 92 -9.19 -7.87 -8.38
C TYR A 92 -9.63 -8.23 -6.97
N PHE A 93 -9.06 -7.61 -5.93
CA PHE A 93 -9.31 -8.03 -4.54
C PHE A 93 -10.75 -7.76 -4.09
N LEU A 94 -11.25 -6.54 -4.26
CA LEU A 94 -12.62 -6.19 -3.85
C LEU A 94 -13.69 -7.00 -4.61
N PRO A 95 -13.63 -7.15 -5.94
CA PRO A 95 -14.55 -8.04 -6.66
C PRO A 95 -14.49 -9.50 -6.17
N SER A 96 -13.29 -10.00 -5.88
CA SER A 96 -13.08 -11.39 -5.41
C SER A 96 -13.66 -11.60 -4.01
N ASP A 97 -13.69 -10.57 -3.18
CA ASP A 97 -14.32 -10.57 -1.85
C ASP A 97 -15.84 -10.29 -1.91
N GLY A 98 -16.44 -10.21 -3.11
CA GLY A 98 -17.87 -9.94 -3.29
C GLY A 98 -18.27 -8.47 -3.12
N ALA A 99 -17.31 -7.55 -3.00
CA ALA A 99 -17.55 -6.12 -2.86
C ALA A 99 -17.91 -5.40 -4.19
N GLY A 100 -17.89 -6.14 -5.30
CA GLY A 100 -18.13 -5.60 -6.65
C GLY A 100 -16.99 -4.74 -7.18
N LEU A 101 -17.14 -4.26 -8.42
CA LEU A 101 -16.14 -3.40 -9.07
C LEU A 101 -15.94 -2.10 -8.27
N LEU A 102 -14.68 -1.73 -8.04
CA LEU A 102 -14.28 -0.59 -7.20
C LEU A 102 -14.79 -0.65 -5.74
N GLY A 103 -15.39 -1.77 -5.30
CA GLY A 103 -15.98 -1.89 -3.95
C GLY A 103 -17.30 -1.15 -3.76
N LEU A 104 -18.03 -0.87 -4.85
CA LEU A 104 -19.26 -0.06 -4.78
C LEU A 104 -20.39 -0.67 -3.94
N SER A 105 -20.39 -1.99 -3.69
CA SER A 105 -21.37 -2.59 -2.79
C SER A 105 -21.13 -2.25 -1.32
N LEU A 106 -19.90 -1.85 -0.97
CA LEU A 106 -19.55 -1.39 0.39
C LEU A 106 -19.85 0.10 0.60
N GLY A 107 -20.12 0.86 -0.46
CA GLY A 107 -20.36 2.30 -0.43
C GLY A 107 -19.81 3.04 -1.66
N LEU A 108 -20.41 4.18 -2.03
CA LEU A 108 -19.98 4.96 -3.20
C LEU A 108 -18.56 5.52 -3.06
N LEU A 109 -18.13 5.83 -1.83
CA LEU A 109 -16.82 6.41 -1.54
C LEU A 109 -15.72 5.36 -1.28
N THR A 110 -16.04 4.07 -1.35
CA THR A 110 -15.06 2.99 -1.21
C THR A 110 -13.83 3.16 -2.11
N PRO A 111 -13.93 3.59 -3.39
CA PRO A 111 -12.76 3.75 -4.23
C PRO A 111 -11.78 4.80 -3.67
N VAL A 112 -12.31 5.92 -3.17
CA VAL A 112 -11.54 7.01 -2.58
C VAL A 112 -10.88 6.58 -1.27
N VAL A 113 -11.62 5.86 -0.42
CA VAL A 113 -11.11 5.31 0.84
C VAL A 113 -9.97 4.32 0.59
N VAL A 114 -10.13 3.42 -0.38
CA VAL A 114 -9.11 2.45 -0.78
C VAL A 114 -7.87 3.15 -1.30
N LEU A 115 -8.03 4.18 -2.14
CA LEU A 115 -6.91 5.01 -2.61
C LEU A 115 -6.18 5.69 -1.45
N GLY A 116 -6.91 6.20 -0.46
CA GLY A 116 -6.31 6.77 0.75
C GLY A 116 -5.42 5.77 1.48
N PHE A 117 -5.89 4.55 1.68
CA PHE A 117 -5.13 3.49 2.35
C PHE A 117 -3.92 3.00 1.55
N THR A 118 -4.03 2.93 0.22
CA THR A 118 -2.88 2.58 -0.63
C THR A 118 -1.88 3.74 -0.73
N LEU A 119 -2.33 4.99 -0.68
CA LEU A 119 -1.44 6.15 -0.59
C LEU A 119 -0.62 6.15 0.70
N ILE A 120 -1.22 5.79 1.84
CA ILE A 120 -0.48 5.58 3.10
C ILE A 120 0.64 4.56 2.89
N TRP A 121 0.32 3.43 2.24
CA TRP A 121 1.31 2.40 1.93
C TRP A 121 2.48 2.94 1.10
N GLY A 122 2.20 3.62 -0.02
CA GLY A 122 3.26 4.10 -0.92
C GLY A 122 4.09 5.23 -0.33
N LEU A 123 3.49 6.16 0.41
CA LEU A 123 4.22 7.23 1.09
C LEU A 123 5.17 6.68 2.16
N VAL A 124 4.72 5.71 2.96
CA VAL A 124 5.57 5.05 3.96
C VAL A 124 6.69 4.28 3.29
N THR A 125 6.37 3.48 2.27
CA THR A 125 7.35 2.64 1.57
C THR A 125 8.44 3.46 0.90
N GLU A 126 8.06 4.48 0.12
CA GLU A 126 9.00 5.32 -0.61
C GLU A 126 9.75 6.30 0.31
N GLY A 127 9.11 6.80 1.35
CA GLY A 127 9.78 7.62 2.37
C GLY A 127 10.88 6.85 3.10
N LEU A 128 10.62 5.59 3.48
CA LEU A 128 11.64 4.73 4.08
C LEU A 128 12.72 4.32 3.07
N ALA A 129 12.36 4.13 1.79
CA ALA A 129 13.32 3.80 0.74
C ALA A 129 14.31 4.95 0.50
N GLU A 130 13.82 6.18 0.55
CA GLU A 130 14.64 7.39 0.51
C GLU A 130 15.59 7.47 1.72
N MET A 131 15.08 7.26 2.94
CA MET A 131 15.91 7.22 4.15
C MET A 131 16.99 6.12 4.10
N CYS A 132 16.70 5.00 3.43
CA CYS A 132 17.65 3.91 3.23
C CYS A 132 18.63 4.14 2.07
N GLY A 133 18.55 5.28 1.38
CA GLY A 133 19.41 5.60 0.23
C GLY A 133 19.22 4.64 -0.96
N VAL A 134 18.00 4.12 -1.16
CA VAL A 134 17.72 3.12 -2.21
C VAL A 134 17.83 3.73 -3.62
N TYR A 135 17.62 5.05 -3.73
CA TYR A 135 17.58 5.80 -4.98
C TYR A 135 18.80 6.70 -5.22
N THR A 136 19.60 6.96 -4.19
CA THR A 136 20.85 7.72 -4.33
C THR A 136 21.87 6.92 -5.15
N PRO A 137 22.45 7.48 -6.21
CA PRO A 137 23.58 6.87 -6.90
C PRO A 137 24.69 6.62 -5.88
N ARG A 138 25.18 5.38 -5.75
CA ARG A 138 26.45 5.17 -5.04
C ARG A 138 27.52 5.84 -5.89
N SER A 139 28.09 6.94 -5.39
CA SER A 139 29.33 7.49 -5.92
C SER A 139 30.37 6.36 -5.89
N ALA A 140 30.77 5.92 -7.08
CA ALA A 140 31.87 4.97 -7.26
C ALA A 140 33.20 5.65 -6.99
#